data_AF-A0A4Y6RLX2-F1
#
_entry.id   AF-A0A4Y6RLX2-F1
#
_cell.length_a   1.000
_cell.length_b   1.000
_cell.length_c   1.000
_cell.angle_alpha   90.00
_cell.angle_beta   90.00
_cell.angle_gamma   90.00
#
_symmetry.space_group_name_H-M   'P 1'
#
loop_
_entity.id
_entity.type
_entity.pdbx_description
1 polymer ?
#
loop_
_entity_poly.entity_id
_entity_poly.type
_entity_poly.pdbx_seq_one_letter_code
_entity_poly.pdbx_strand_id
1 'polypeptide(L)'
;MSTFRLSIAILAGMASIHALPAAAQAAAARLSYLVQLRAPPLASQADGVHGLDTHSDAARRYTAQLEAQQRAVLALVPDAPVQYRYTVTFNGFAAMLTPAEVARLKASPDVARVSPGTVEHMQDGGGNGKVQTRPQDQR
;
A
#
# COMPACT_ATOMS: atom_id res chain seq x y z
N MET A 1 21.58 -75.26 -35.31
CA MET A 1 21.79 -73.80 -35.33
C MET A 1 20.84 -73.17 -34.31
N SER A 2 21.40 -72.40 -33.37
CA SER A 2 20.81 -71.51 -32.33
C SER A 2 19.72 -72.07 -31.40
N THR A 3 19.93 -72.29 -30.09
CA THR A 3 20.14 -71.34 -28.95
C THR A 3 19.12 -70.21 -28.83
N PHE A 4 18.26 -70.24 -27.80
CA PHE A 4 18.39 -69.48 -26.54
C PHE A 4 17.15 -69.69 -25.64
N ARG A 5 17.37 -70.01 -24.36
CA ARG A 5 16.38 -69.85 -23.28
C ARG A 5 16.65 -68.50 -22.61
N LEU A 6 15.64 -67.69 -22.30
CA LEU A 6 15.67 -66.79 -21.15
C LEU A 6 14.29 -66.16 -20.83
N SER A 7 13.95 -66.20 -19.54
CA SER A 7 12.81 -65.58 -18.86
C SER A 7 13.03 -64.08 -18.61
N ILE A 8 11.97 -63.26 -18.60
CA ILE A 8 11.94 -61.88 -18.05
C ILE A 8 10.53 -61.69 -17.45
N ALA A 9 10.34 -61.83 -16.13
CA ALA A 9 10.58 -60.89 -15.03
C ALA A 9 9.48 -59.82 -14.88
N ILE A 10 8.74 -59.95 -13.77
CA ILE A 10 7.77 -59.00 -13.22
C ILE A 10 8.53 -57.81 -12.63
N LEU A 11 8.17 -56.56 -12.98
CA LEU A 11 8.62 -55.33 -12.30
C LEU A 11 7.48 -54.29 -12.44
N ALA A 12 6.69 -54.02 -11.40
CA ALA A 12 6.93 -53.11 -10.27
C ALA A 12 6.26 -51.74 -10.50
N GLY A 13 5.48 -51.31 -9.51
CA GLY A 13 4.49 -50.24 -9.59
C GLY A 13 5.03 -48.87 -9.96
N MET A 14 4.32 -48.20 -10.87
CA MET A 14 4.41 -46.76 -11.03
C MET A 14 3.78 -46.08 -9.81
N ALA A 15 4.64 -45.66 -8.88
CA ALA A 15 4.26 -44.69 -7.87
C ALA A 15 4.02 -43.35 -8.58
N SER A 16 2.76 -42.99 -8.76
CA SER A 16 2.36 -41.64 -9.15
C SER A 16 2.91 -40.67 -8.10
N ILE A 17 3.88 -39.84 -8.49
CA ILE A 17 4.34 -38.74 -7.65
C ILE A 17 3.31 -37.62 -7.82
N HIS A 18 2.30 -37.63 -6.95
CA HIS A 18 1.36 -36.53 -6.81
C HIS A 18 2.18 -35.31 -6.36
N ALA A 19 2.44 -34.38 -7.30
CA ALA A 19 3.02 -33.10 -6.96
C ALA A 19 2.10 -32.42 -5.94
N LEU A 20 2.61 -32.23 -4.72
CA LEU A 20 1.92 -31.46 -3.69
C LEU A 20 1.62 -30.07 -4.29
N PRO A 21 0.39 -29.54 -4.14
CA PRO A 21 0.10 -28.19 -4.58
C PRO A 21 1.08 -27.26 -3.88
N ALA A 22 1.83 -26.49 -4.68
CA ALA A 22 2.73 -25.46 -4.20
C ALA A 22 2.01 -24.68 -3.11
N ALA A 23 2.59 -24.68 -1.90
CA ALA A 23 2.06 -23.99 -0.75
C ALA A 23 1.61 -22.59 -1.18
N ALA A 24 0.37 -22.24 -0.84
CA ALA A 24 -0.09 -20.86 -0.91
C ALA A 24 1.00 -20.00 -0.27
N GLN A 25 1.74 -19.26 -1.10
CA GLN A 25 2.75 -18.34 -0.62
C GLN A 25 2.02 -17.44 0.36
N ALA A 26 2.35 -17.54 1.66
CA ALA A 26 1.71 -16.72 2.67
C ALA A 26 1.81 -15.28 2.18
N ALA A 27 0.66 -14.66 1.90
CA ALA A 27 0.62 -13.34 1.29
C ALA A 27 1.44 -12.41 2.18
N ALA A 28 2.44 -11.75 1.60
CA ALA A 28 3.33 -10.89 2.37
C ALA A 28 2.50 -9.85 3.13
N ALA A 29 2.84 -9.64 4.41
CA ALA A 29 2.15 -8.66 5.22
C ALA A 29 2.27 -7.27 4.57
N ARG A 30 1.15 -6.57 4.51
CA ARG A 30 1.09 -5.19 4.00
C ARG A 30 1.08 -4.22 5.17
N LEU A 31 1.91 -3.19 5.08
CA LEU A 31 2.01 -2.13 6.09
C LEU A 31 1.69 -0.78 5.46
N SER A 32 1.38 0.22 6.31
CA SER A 32 1.07 1.57 5.83
C SER A 32 2.32 2.27 5.36
N TYR A 33 2.27 2.86 4.18
CA TYR A 33 3.33 3.68 3.63
C TYR A 33 2.75 4.94 2.99
N LEU A 34 3.48 6.04 3.16
CA LEU A 34 3.34 7.25 2.37
C LEU A 34 4.32 7.21 1.20
N VAL A 35 3.79 7.42 0.00
CA VAL A 35 4.55 7.50 -1.25
C VAL A 35 4.47 8.93 -1.75
N GLN A 36 5.62 9.60 -1.84
CA GLN A 36 5.76 10.95 -2.37
C GLN A 36 6.23 10.90 -3.82
N LEU A 37 5.53 11.59 -4.72
CA LEU A 37 5.94 11.76 -6.10
C LEU A 37 6.85 12.98 -6.26
N ARG A 38 7.68 12.99 -7.32
CA ARG A 38 8.60 14.12 -7.60
C ARG A 38 7.92 15.37 -8.12
N ALA A 39 6.82 15.22 -8.87
CA ALA A 39 6.15 16.39 -9.42
C ALA A 39 5.62 17.30 -8.30
N PRO A 40 5.77 18.62 -8.43
CA PRO A 40 5.41 19.55 -7.37
C PRO A 40 3.90 19.54 -7.11
N PRO A 41 3.46 19.69 -5.85
CA PRO A 41 2.06 19.71 -5.49
C PRO A 41 1.35 20.95 -6.06
N LEU A 42 0.02 20.95 -6.05
CA LEU A 42 -0.79 22.06 -6.57
C LEU A 42 -0.49 23.40 -5.84
N ALA A 43 -0.18 23.35 -4.54
CA ALA A 43 0.21 24.54 -3.77
C ALA A 43 1.45 25.25 -4.34
N SER A 44 2.31 24.56 -5.09
CA SER A 44 3.44 25.18 -5.79
C SER A 44 3.02 26.06 -6.98
N GLN A 45 1.75 26.02 -7.39
CA GLN A 45 1.18 26.92 -8.41
C GLN A 45 0.66 28.24 -7.82
N ALA A 46 0.68 28.41 -6.50
CA ALA A 46 0.31 29.68 -5.88
C ALA A 46 1.36 30.75 -6.20
N ASP A 47 0.90 31.96 -6.52
CA ASP A 47 1.76 33.11 -6.79
C ASP A 47 2.32 33.79 -5.52
N GLY A 48 1.86 33.35 -4.35
CA GLY A 48 2.23 33.90 -3.05
C GLY A 48 1.54 35.22 -2.67
N VAL A 49 0.73 35.80 -3.56
CA VAL A 49 0.05 37.09 -3.37
C VAL A 49 -1.46 36.91 -3.20
N HIS A 50 -2.09 36.12 -4.07
CA HIS A 50 -3.54 35.94 -4.11
C HIS A 50 -4.00 34.63 -3.45
N GLY A 51 -3.06 33.82 -2.97
CA GLY A 51 -3.35 32.47 -2.49
C GLY A 51 -3.69 31.53 -3.65
N LEU A 52 -3.95 30.27 -3.33
CA LEU A 52 -4.33 29.25 -4.33
C LEU A 52 -5.85 29.13 -4.41
N ASP A 53 -6.43 29.44 -5.57
CA ASP A 53 -7.80 29.04 -5.90
C ASP A 53 -7.80 27.60 -6.47
N THR A 54 -8.16 26.65 -5.61
CA THR A 54 -8.27 25.22 -5.96
C THR A 54 -9.43 24.92 -6.91
N HIS A 55 -10.35 25.86 -7.10
CA HIS A 55 -11.49 25.76 -8.01
C HIS A 55 -11.28 26.49 -9.33
N SER A 56 -10.10 27.07 -9.58
CA SER A 56 -9.77 27.62 -10.89
C SER A 56 -9.64 26.53 -11.95
N ASP A 57 -9.85 26.88 -13.22
CA ASP A 57 -9.63 25.95 -14.35
C ASP A 57 -8.19 25.44 -14.40
N ALA A 58 -7.23 26.31 -14.12
CA ALA A 58 -5.82 25.95 -14.05
C ALA A 58 -5.55 24.91 -12.94
N ALA A 59 -6.10 25.12 -11.74
CA ALA A 59 -5.94 24.19 -10.63
C ALA A 59 -6.57 22.82 -10.91
N ARG A 60 -7.76 22.79 -11.53
CA ARG A 60 -8.40 21.53 -11.94
C ARG A 60 -7.55 20.76 -12.95
N ARG A 61 -7.05 21.44 -13.98
CA ARG A 61 -6.20 20.83 -15.01
C ARG A 61 -4.91 20.26 -14.43
N TYR A 62 -4.25 21.03 -13.57
CA TYR A 62 -3.03 20.57 -12.91
C TYR A 62 -3.30 19.40 -11.95
N THR A 63 -4.39 19.45 -11.20
CA THR A 63 -4.82 18.33 -10.33
C THR A 63 -5.03 17.05 -11.13
N ALA A 64 -5.73 17.12 -12.28
CA ALA A 64 -5.93 15.96 -13.16
C ALA A 64 -4.60 15.38 -13.68
N GLN A 65 -3.62 16.25 -13.98
CA GLN A 65 -2.27 15.83 -14.37
C GLN A 65 -1.55 15.09 -13.22
N LEU A 66 -1.60 15.63 -11.99
CA LEU A 66 -1.02 14.98 -10.82
C LEU A 66 -1.65 13.60 -10.55
N GLU A 67 -2.98 13.50 -10.64
CA GLU A 67 -3.68 12.23 -10.48
C GLU A 67 -3.31 11.21 -11.56
N ALA A 68 -3.10 11.65 -12.81
CA ALA A 68 -2.65 10.78 -13.88
C ALA A 68 -1.27 10.18 -13.58
N GLN A 69 -0.34 10.99 -13.06
CA GLN A 69 0.98 10.53 -12.64
C GLN A 69 0.88 9.55 -11.47
N GLN A 70 0.02 9.82 -10.48
CA GLN A 70 -0.23 8.90 -9.37
C GLN A 70 -0.80 7.57 -9.85
N ARG A 71 -1.70 7.57 -10.83
CA ARG A 71 -2.22 6.34 -11.45
C ARG A 71 -1.12 5.55 -12.15
N ALA A 72 -0.22 6.22 -12.87
CA ALA A 72 0.91 5.56 -13.51
C ALA A 72 1.85 4.88 -12.49
N VAL A 73 2.16 5.55 -11.37
CA VAL A 73 2.97 4.97 -10.30
C VAL A 73 2.23 3.80 -9.61
N LEU A 74 0.93 3.92 -9.38
CA LEU A 74 0.13 2.85 -8.78
C LEU A 74 -0.03 1.64 -9.69
N ALA A 75 0.01 1.81 -11.02
CA ALA A 75 0.00 0.70 -11.96
C ALA A 75 1.20 -0.24 -11.78
N LEU A 76 2.29 0.23 -11.15
CA LEU A 76 3.38 -0.64 -10.75
C LEU A 76 2.89 -1.64 -9.68
N VAL A 77 2.09 -1.17 -8.71
CA VAL A 77 1.59 -1.91 -7.52
C VAL A 77 0.07 -2.18 -7.61
N PRO A 78 -0.42 -2.95 -8.60
CA PRO A 78 -1.85 -3.05 -8.88
C PRO A 78 -2.69 -3.62 -7.74
N ASP A 79 -2.09 -4.46 -6.90
CA ASP A 79 -2.78 -5.13 -5.79
C ASP A 79 -2.71 -4.35 -4.46
N ALA A 80 -2.12 -3.15 -4.46
CA ALA A 80 -1.95 -2.35 -3.26
C ALA A 80 -3.24 -1.56 -2.92
N PRO A 81 -3.88 -1.81 -1.77
CA PRO A 81 -4.98 -0.99 -1.29
C PRO A 81 -4.54 0.46 -1.05
N VAL A 82 -5.16 1.41 -1.73
CA VAL A 82 -4.92 2.85 -1.53
C VAL A 82 -5.84 3.37 -0.43
N GLN A 83 -5.27 4.00 0.58
CA GLN A 83 -6.01 4.61 1.69
C GLN A 83 -6.37 6.06 1.39
N TYR A 84 -5.40 6.83 0.87
CA TYR A 84 -5.55 8.26 0.60
C TYR A 84 -4.76 8.69 -0.62
N ARG A 85 -5.22 9.78 -1.27
CA ARG A 85 -4.50 10.49 -2.33
C ARG A 85 -4.44 11.96 -1.97
N TYR A 86 -3.33 12.58 -2.32
CA TYR A 86 -3.03 13.96 -1.98
C TYR A 86 -2.49 14.67 -3.21
N THR A 87 -2.96 15.88 -3.46
CA THR A 87 -2.51 16.71 -4.59
C THR A 87 -2.22 18.15 -4.18
N VAL A 88 -2.81 18.64 -3.09
CA VAL A 88 -2.81 20.06 -2.74
C VAL A 88 -1.50 20.51 -2.13
N THR A 89 -1.18 20.07 -0.90
CA THR A 89 0.06 20.45 -0.17
C THR A 89 1.15 19.39 -0.30
N PHE A 90 0.76 18.18 -0.69
CA PHE A 90 1.61 17.02 -0.89
C PHE A 90 1.13 16.32 -2.17
N ASN A 91 2.07 15.90 -3.02
CA ASN A 91 1.75 15.08 -4.19
C ASN A 91 2.13 13.64 -3.91
N GLY A 92 1.13 12.79 -3.74
CA GLY A 92 1.36 11.37 -3.49
C GLY A 92 0.14 10.65 -2.96
N PHE A 93 0.38 9.48 -2.36
CA PHE A 93 -0.69 8.64 -1.84
C PHE A 93 -0.20 7.82 -0.63
N ALA A 94 -1.16 7.43 0.20
CA ALA A 94 -0.96 6.45 1.26
C ALA A 94 -1.53 5.10 0.80
N ALA A 95 -0.77 4.02 0.92
CA ALA A 95 -1.19 2.69 0.50
C ALA A 95 -0.68 1.60 1.45
N MET A 96 -1.36 0.46 1.44
CA MET A 96 -0.93 -0.76 2.12
C MET A 96 0.00 -1.52 1.20
N LEU A 97 1.30 -1.57 1.53
CA LEU A 97 2.33 -2.14 0.67
C LEU A 97 3.07 -3.28 1.34
N THR A 98 3.41 -4.29 0.55
CA THR A 98 4.38 -5.33 0.86
C THR A 98 5.82 -4.79 0.70
N PRO A 99 6.83 -5.44 1.30
CA PRO A 99 8.23 -5.05 1.10
C PRO A 99 8.67 -5.05 -0.37
N ALA A 100 8.17 -5.99 -1.18
CA ALA A 100 8.49 -6.08 -2.60
C ALA A 100 7.91 -4.91 -3.40
N GLU A 101 6.68 -4.50 -3.08
CA GLU A 101 6.03 -3.33 -3.69
C GLU A 101 6.77 -2.03 -3.31
N VAL A 102 7.21 -1.89 -2.06
CA VAL A 102 8.04 -0.76 -1.61
C VAL A 102 9.34 -0.67 -2.41
N ALA A 103 10.05 -1.79 -2.59
CA ALA A 103 11.28 -1.83 -3.37
C ALA A 103 11.04 -1.41 -4.82
N ARG A 104 9.97 -1.91 -5.45
CA ARG A 104 9.58 -1.52 -6.81
C ARG A 104 9.24 -0.04 -6.93
N LEU A 105 8.51 0.53 -5.97
CA LEU A 105 8.20 1.97 -5.96
C LEU A 105 9.45 2.82 -5.76
N LYS A 106 10.38 2.43 -4.89
CA LYS A 106 11.66 3.13 -4.69
C LYS A 106 12.55 3.13 -5.95
N ALA A 107 12.41 2.13 -6.80
CA ALA A 107 13.12 2.07 -8.08
C ALA A 107 12.50 2.97 -9.17
N SER A 108 11.28 3.49 -8.96
CA SER A 108 10.62 4.35 -9.95
C SER A 108 11.27 5.73 -10.01
N PRO A 109 11.58 6.25 -11.22
CA PRO A 109 12.07 7.61 -11.37
C PRO A 109 11.03 8.66 -10.99
N ASP A 110 9.74 8.33 -10.90
CA ASP A 110 8.69 9.30 -10.54
C ASP A 110 8.49 9.44 -9.03
N VAL A 111 9.05 8.51 -8.24
CA VAL A 111 8.89 8.46 -6.79
C VAL A 111 10.05 9.15 -6.10
N ALA A 112 9.75 10.22 -5.35
CA ALA A 112 10.73 10.97 -4.57
C ALA A 112 11.11 10.25 -3.28
N ARG A 113 10.11 9.68 -2.57
CA ARG A 113 10.30 9.05 -1.27
C ARG A 113 9.20 8.03 -0.99
N VAL A 114 9.56 6.96 -0.27
CA VAL A 114 8.62 6.01 0.34
C VAL A 114 8.96 5.88 1.82
N SER A 115 8.04 6.27 2.70
CA SER A 115 8.21 6.26 4.15
C SER A 115 7.10 5.47 4.85
N PRO A 116 7.38 4.76 5.95
CA PRO A 116 6.34 4.13 6.76
C PRO A 116 5.29 5.16 7.20
N GLY A 117 4.01 4.78 7.15
CA GLY A 117 2.93 5.59 7.68
C GLY A 117 2.81 5.34 9.17
N THR A 118 2.99 6.36 10.00
CA THR A 118 2.58 6.33 11.40
C THR A 118 1.14 6.82 11.51
N VAL A 119 0.29 6.05 12.18
CA VAL A 119 -1.02 6.55 12.61
C VAL A 119 -0.80 7.18 13.97
N GLU A 120 -0.81 8.51 14.03
CA GLU A 120 -0.78 9.21 15.31
C GLU A 120 -2.13 9.00 16.00
N HIS A 121 -2.15 8.24 17.09
CA HIS A 121 -3.32 8.16 17.95
C HIS A 121 -3.45 9.48 18.71
N MET A 122 -4.35 10.36 18.28
CA MET A 122 -4.78 11.45 19.16
C MET A 122 -5.53 10.82 20.33
N GLN A 123 -4.88 10.79 21.49
CA GLN A 123 -5.51 10.38 22.74
C GLN A 123 -6.70 11.32 22.96
N ASP A 124 -7.92 10.79 22.83
CA ASP A 124 -9.12 11.53 23.16
C ASP A 124 -9.01 11.96 24.63
N GLY A 125 -9.08 13.27 24.85
CA GLY A 125 -8.72 13.91 26.09
C GLY A 125 -9.71 13.52 27.19
N GLY A 126 -9.33 12.54 28.01
CA GLY A 126 -9.70 12.36 29.42
C GLY A 126 -10.96 13.08 29.92
N GLY A 127 -12.14 12.60 29.53
CA GLY A 127 -13.39 12.86 30.23
C GLY A 127 -13.49 12.04 31.52
N ASN A 128 -12.60 12.29 32.49
CA ASN A 128 -12.68 11.71 33.82
C ASN A 128 -13.80 12.45 34.58
N GLY A 129 -15.04 12.16 34.22
CA GLY A 129 -16.22 12.54 34.96
C GLY A 129 -16.15 11.89 36.33
N LYS A 130 -15.52 12.58 37.29
CA LYS A 130 -15.55 12.24 38.69
C LYS A 130 -17.02 12.04 39.05
N VAL A 131 -17.40 10.80 39.33
CA VAL A 131 -18.59 10.50 40.11
C VAL A 131 -18.34 11.18 41.45
N GLN A 132 -18.81 12.42 41.56
CA GLN A 132 -18.92 13.15 42.80
C GLN A 132 -20.01 12.42 43.59
N THR A 133 -19.62 11.38 44.32
CA THR A 133 -20.37 10.92 45.49
C THR A 133 -20.44 12.12 46.43
N ARG A 134 -21.55 12.85 46.37
CA ARG A 134 -21.94 13.81 47.41
C ARG A 134 -22.23 12.97 48.66
N PRO A 135 -21.51 13.17 49.78
CA PRO A 135 -22.01 12.72 51.07
C PRO A 135 -23.30 13.51 51.32
N GLN A 136 -24.45 12.84 51.24
CA GLN A 136 -25.65 13.35 51.88
C GLN A 136 -25.44 13.14 53.36
N ASP A 137 -25.04 14.20 54.04
CA ASP A 137 -25.20 14.29 55.48
C ASP A 137 -25.95 15.59 55.81
N GLN A 138 -26.87 15.44 56.75
CA GLN A 138 -27.59 16.47 57.51
C GLN A 138 -28.82 17.12 56.86
N ARG A 139 -29.99 16.55 57.17
CA ARG A 139 -31.02 17.16 58.03
C ARG A 139 -32.05 16.13 58.48
#